data_AF-A0A6L9J1R6-F1
#
_entry.id   AF-A0A6L9J1R6-F1
#
_cell.length_a   1.000
_cell.length_b   1.000
_cell.length_c   1.000
_cell.angle_alpha   90.00
_cell.angle_beta   90.00
_cell.angle_gamma   90.00
#
_symmetry.space_group_name_H-M   'P 1'
#
loop_
_entity.id
_entity.type
_entity.pdbx_description
1 polymer ?
#
loop_
_entity_poly.entity_id
_entity_poly.type
_entity_poly.pdbx_seq_one_letter_code
_entity_poly.pdbx_strand_id
1 'polypeptide(L)'
;MANKAGGGIANGGTPTDYVILGGSVTITNSMFANNMAQSYGGGFHNAYEGTATITNSTFAYNLAGRGGGAIYNGVYSGDDAGSSVQVNNSTITANVAAQPGGGIYNAEGSTVTLSNSVVAFNTSGDCAADDAVMTNWDGSTNLDSDGTCPDSAPMTGLDEQPGRNGGPTFTYALLDGSSATNAGDPTLCPSTDQRGAVRSAPCDIGAFEYGAELPGD
;
A
#
# COMPACT_ATOMS: atom_id res chain seq x y z
N MET A 1 -3.51 27.67 -0.12
CA MET A 1 -4.01 26.55 0.71
C MET A 1 -2.94 25.48 0.63
N ALA A 2 -2.11 25.32 1.67
CA ALA A 2 -0.98 24.39 1.65
C ALA A 2 -1.48 22.95 1.75
N ASN A 3 -0.88 22.02 0.99
CA ASN A 3 -1.19 20.59 0.96
C ASN A 3 -1.23 20.02 2.39
N LYS A 4 -2.44 19.82 2.93
CA LYS A 4 -2.63 19.19 4.23
C LYS A 4 -2.64 17.67 4.10
N ALA A 5 -2.88 17.10 2.92
CA ALA A 5 -2.92 15.66 2.72
C ALA A 5 -2.43 15.26 1.32
N GLY A 6 -2.01 14.00 1.15
CA GLY A 6 -1.53 13.45 -0.12
C GLY A 6 -0.18 14.02 -0.54
N GLY A 7 0.87 13.71 0.21
CA GLY A 7 2.21 14.28 -0.02
C GLY A 7 2.78 13.92 -1.40
N GLY A 8 2.47 12.72 -1.91
CA GLY A 8 2.72 12.32 -3.29
C GLY A 8 1.48 12.53 -4.18
N ILE A 9 0.38 11.85 -3.85
CA ILE A 9 -0.90 11.95 -4.58
C ILE A 9 -2.05 12.23 -3.60
N ALA A 10 -2.93 13.16 -3.98
CA ALA A 10 -4.24 13.35 -3.36
C ALA A 10 -5.33 13.00 -4.38
N ASN A 11 -6.17 12.01 -4.05
CA ASN A 11 -7.32 11.58 -4.84
C ASN A 11 -8.61 11.84 -4.07
N GLY A 12 -9.57 12.50 -4.72
CA GLY A 12 -10.86 12.81 -4.13
C GLY A 12 -11.46 14.08 -4.73
N GLY A 13 -12.79 14.17 -4.72
CA GLY A 13 -13.49 15.38 -5.12
C GLY A 13 -13.29 16.52 -4.11
N THR A 14 -13.45 17.76 -4.55
CA THR A 14 -13.71 18.86 -3.61
C THR A 14 -15.16 18.76 -3.13
N PRO A 15 -15.46 18.87 -1.82
CA PRO A 15 -16.83 19.03 -1.37
C PRO A 15 -17.36 20.36 -1.95
N THR A 16 -18.09 20.26 -3.05
CA THR A 16 -18.92 21.37 -3.54
C THR A 16 -20.36 20.96 -3.36
N ASP A 17 -21.20 21.94 -3.06
CA ASP A 17 -22.52 21.85 -2.43
C ASP A 17 -23.60 21.08 -3.22
N TYR A 18 -23.26 20.25 -4.22
CA TYR A 18 -24.29 19.54 -4.99
C TYR A 18 -23.95 18.17 -5.60
N VAL A 19 -22.67 17.78 -5.78
CA VAL A 19 -22.29 16.40 -6.15
C VAL A 19 -20.84 16.17 -5.72
N ILE A 20 -20.58 15.17 -4.88
CA ILE A 20 -19.23 14.62 -4.74
C ILE A 20 -19.09 13.57 -5.84
N LEU A 21 -18.16 13.80 -6.78
CA LEU A 21 -17.67 12.74 -7.65
C LEU A 21 -16.27 12.40 -7.19
N GLY A 22 -16.10 11.22 -6.60
CA GLY A 22 -14.79 10.71 -6.25
C GLY A 22 -13.89 10.56 -7.47
N GLY A 23 -12.59 10.80 -7.29
CA GLY A 23 -11.60 10.54 -8.32
C GLY A 23 -11.24 9.05 -8.41
N SER A 24 -10.76 8.61 -9.58
CA SER A 24 -10.25 7.26 -9.77
C SER A 24 -8.77 7.30 -10.15
N VAL A 25 -7.95 6.52 -9.44
CA VAL A 25 -6.49 6.48 -9.62
C VAL A 25 -6.02 5.04 -9.78
N THR A 26 -5.22 4.79 -10.81
CA THR A 26 -4.49 3.51 -10.98
C THR A 26 -3.00 3.77 -10.83
N ILE A 27 -2.36 2.99 -9.96
CA ILE A 27 -0.92 3.03 -9.71
C ILE A 27 -0.34 1.64 -10.01
N THR A 28 0.60 1.58 -10.94
CA THR A 28 1.21 0.32 -11.38
C THR A 28 2.71 0.47 -11.51
N ASN A 29 3.48 -0.53 -11.05
CA ASN A 29 4.94 -0.61 -11.23
C ASN A 29 5.68 0.67 -10.78
N SER A 30 5.20 1.28 -9.70
CA SER A 30 5.62 2.62 -9.27
C SER A 30 6.23 2.59 -7.87
N MET A 31 7.13 3.53 -7.59
CA MET A 31 7.64 3.78 -6.24
C MET A 31 7.27 5.19 -5.79
N PHE A 32 6.60 5.28 -4.65
CA PHE A 32 6.33 6.53 -3.93
C PHE A 32 7.21 6.56 -2.70
N ALA A 33 8.25 7.39 -2.73
CA ALA A 33 9.15 7.49 -1.61
C ALA A 33 9.53 8.90 -1.20
N ASN A 34 9.79 9.08 0.09
CA ASN A 34 10.18 10.35 0.70
C ASN A 34 9.15 11.48 0.48
N ASN A 35 7.87 11.14 0.34
CA ASN A 35 6.80 12.14 0.27
C ASN A 35 6.34 12.52 1.68
N MET A 36 5.92 13.77 1.84
CA MET A 36 5.52 14.30 3.15
C MET A 36 4.18 15.04 3.08
N ALA A 37 3.27 14.72 3.99
CA ALA A 37 2.02 15.42 4.21
C ALA A 37 1.94 15.95 5.65
N GLN A 38 1.39 17.16 5.84
CA GLN A 38 1.21 17.73 7.17
C GLN A 38 0.16 16.99 8.01
N SER A 39 -0.87 16.44 7.37
CA SER A 39 -1.92 15.67 8.04
C SER A 39 -1.90 14.21 7.59
N TYR A 40 -2.43 13.88 6.42
CA TYR A 40 -2.80 12.50 6.08
C TYR A 40 -2.16 12.03 4.78
N GLY A 41 -1.83 10.74 4.69
CA GLY A 41 -1.41 10.13 3.44
C GLY A 41 -0.10 10.73 2.94
N GLY A 42 1.01 10.42 3.61
CA GLY A 42 2.33 10.94 3.22
C GLY A 42 2.66 10.59 1.77
N GLY A 43 2.38 9.36 1.36
CA GLY A 43 2.48 8.91 -0.04
C GLY A 43 1.20 9.19 -0.83
N PHE A 44 0.06 8.73 -0.31
CA PHE A 44 -1.22 8.76 -0.99
C PHE A 44 -2.37 9.05 -0.02
N HIS A 45 -3.23 10.00 -0.36
CA HIS A 45 -4.50 10.23 0.33
C HIS A 45 -5.65 10.00 -0.65
N ASN A 46 -6.56 9.08 -0.32
CA ASN A 46 -7.79 8.80 -1.04
C ASN A 46 -8.98 9.28 -0.20
N ALA A 47 -9.88 10.07 -0.76
CA ALA A 47 -10.96 10.73 -0.01
C ALA A 47 -12.20 10.95 -0.89
N TYR A 48 -13.33 11.28 -0.24
CA TYR A 48 -14.56 11.76 -0.89
C TYR A 48 -15.02 10.84 -2.04
N GLU A 49 -15.37 9.59 -1.71
CA GLU A 49 -15.74 8.54 -2.68
C GLU A 49 -14.63 8.15 -3.67
N GLY A 50 -13.38 8.54 -3.35
CA GLY A 50 -12.23 8.21 -4.17
C GLY A 50 -12.05 6.70 -4.29
N THR A 51 -11.68 6.25 -5.49
CA THR A 51 -11.32 4.85 -5.76
C THR A 51 -9.87 4.76 -6.21
N ALA A 52 -9.15 3.73 -5.76
CA ALA A 52 -7.82 3.46 -6.25
C ALA A 52 -7.51 1.97 -6.39
N THR A 53 -6.74 1.65 -7.42
CA THR A 53 -6.12 0.33 -7.60
C THR A 53 -4.61 0.51 -7.65
N ILE A 54 -3.90 -0.17 -6.75
CA ILE A 54 -2.45 -0.13 -6.62
C ILE A 54 -1.93 -1.55 -6.86
N THR A 55 -1.06 -1.71 -7.86
CA THR A 55 -0.51 -3.01 -8.24
C THR A 55 1.00 -2.93 -8.41
N ASN A 56 1.75 -3.94 -7.93
CA ASN A 56 3.21 -4.02 -8.14
C ASN A 56 3.93 -2.73 -7.77
N SER A 57 3.52 -2.09 -6.68
CA SER A 57 4.02 -0.77 -6.34
C SER A 57 4.60 -0.75 -4.94
N THR A 58 5.47 0.22 -4.69
CA THR A 58 6.16 0.38 -3.42
C THR A 58 5.87 1.75 -2.84
N PHE A 59 5.46 1.79 -1.57
CA PHE A 59 5.37 3.01 -0.78
C PHE A 59 6.38 2.92 0.34
N ALA A 60 7.41 3.78 0.32
CA ALA A 60 8.41 3.74 1.38
C ALA A 60 8.95 5.10 1.84
N TYR A 61 9.32 5.20 3.11
CA TYR A 61 9.84 6.45 3.69
C TYR A 61 8.91 7.65 3.53
N ASN A 62 7.60 7.43 3.40
CA ASN A 62 6.64 8.52 3.37
C ASN A 62 6.26 8.93 4.80
N LEU A 63 5.99 10.22 5.00
CA LEU A 63 5.74 10.82 6.30
C LEU A 63 4.38 11.53 6.34
N ALA A 64 3.57 11.21 7.33
CA ALA A 64 2.34 11.92 7.65
C ALA A 64 2.38 12.50 9.08
N GLY A 65 1.98 13.76 9.24
CA GLY A 65 1.85 14.39 10.57
C GLY A 65 0.66 13.89 11.40
N ARG A 66 -0.20 13.03 10.83
CA ARG A 66 -1.29 12.29 11.49
C ARG A 66 -1.20 10.81 11.08
N GLY A 67 -2.28 10.19 10.62
CA GLY A 67 -2.33 8.79 10.19
C GLY A 67 -2.03 8.59 8.71
N GLY A 68 -1.76 7.35 8.31
CA GLY A 68 -1.50 6.96 6.93
C GLY A 68 -0.17 7.49 6.43
N GLY A 69 0.94 7.06 7.04
CA GLY A 69 2.29 7.49 6.62
C GLY A 69 2.53 7.23 5.14
N ALA A 70 2.16 6.04 4.67
CA ALA A 70 2.03 5.76 3.23
C ALA A 70 0.65 6.12 2.69
N ILE A 71 -0.39 5.39 3.12
CA ILE A 71 -1.75 5.51 2.55
C ILE A 71 -2.73 5.92 3.64
N TYR A 72 -3.49 6.98 3.38
CA TYR A 72 -4.70 7.29 4.14
C TYR A 72 -5.91 7.12 3.22
N ASN A 73 -6.89 6.34 3.63
CA ASN A 73 -8.13 6.12 2.90
C ASN A 73 -9.32 6.66 3.69
N GLY A 74 -10.10 7.55 3.09
CA GLY A 74 -11.28 8.18 3.65
C GLY A 74 -11.10 9.64 4.05
N VAL A 75 -12.12 10.15 4.73
CA VAL A 75 -12.21 11.51 5.26
C VAL A 75 -12.37 11.49 6.77
N TYR A 76 -12.14 12.62 7.43
CA TYR A 76 -12.34 12.75 8.88
C TYR A 76 -13.75 13.26 9.24
N SER A 77 -14.54 13.70 8.26
CA SER A 77 -15.94 14.06 8.46
C SER A 77 -16.77 12.79 8.38
N GLY A 78 -17.72 12.60 9.30
CA GLY A 78 -18.71 11.51 9.30
C GLY A 78 -19.70 11.60 8.14
N ASP A 79 -19.19 11.87 6.93
CA ASP A 79 -19.88 11.71 5.67
C ASP A 79 -19.88 10.22 5.35
N ASP A 80 -21.06 9.63 5.18
CA ASP A 80 -21.27 8.20 4.91
C ASP A 80 -20.68 7.70 3.56
N ALA A 81 -20.02 8.58 2.81
CA ALA A 81 -19.52 8.31 1.48
C ALA A 81 -18.07 7.78 1.53
N GLY A 82 -17.96 6.47 1.78
CA GLY A 82 -16.71 5.74 1.90
C GLY A 82 -15.78 5.84 0.68
N SER A 83 -14.47 5.85 0.92
CA SER A 83 -13.45 5.74 -0.14
C SER A 83 -12.93 4.30 -0.23
N SER A 84 -12.48 3.85 -1.41
CA SER A 84 -12.02 2.47 -1.62
C SER A 84 -10.61 2.42 -2.19
N VAL A 85 -9.74 1.60 -1.59
CA VAL A 85 -8.40 1.30 -2.12
C VAL A 85 -8.21 -0.21 -2.20
N GLN A 86 -7.81 -0.69 -3.38
CA GLN A 86 -7.35 -2.06 -3.60
C GLN A 86 -5.84 -2.05 -3.78
N VAL A 87 -5.13 -2.87 -3.02
CA VAL A 87 -3.67 -3.00 -3.05
C VAL A 87 -3.32 -4.45 -3.34
N ASN A 88 -2.66 -4.68 -4.47
CA ASN A 88 -2.34 -6.01 -4.96
C ASN A 88 -0.84 -6.12 -5.21
N ASN A 89 -0.20 -7.21 -4.77
CA ASN A 89 1.21 -7.49 -5.05
C ASN A 89 2.11 -6.27 -4.81
N SER A 90 1.93 -5.58 -3.68
CA SER A 90 2.60 -4.31 -3.41
C SER A 90 3.31 -4.35 -2.06
N THR A 91 4.29 -3.46 -1.88
CA THR A 91 5.11 -3.40 -0.66
C THR A 91 5.00 -2.01 -0.03
N ILE A 92 4.49 -1.94 1.19
CA ILE A 92 4.33 -0.70 1.96
C ILE A 92 5.24 -0.80 3.19
N THR A 93 6.35 -0.06 3.19
CA THR A 93 7.38 -0.26 4.22
C THR A 93 8.11 1.00 4.64
N ALA A 94 8.62 1.04 5.87
CA ALA A 94 9.41 2.15 6.39
C ALA A 94 8.70 3.51 6.33
N ASN A 95 7.36 3.53 6.39
CA ASN A 95 6.59 4.78 6.41
C ASN A 95 6.32 5.21 7.86
N VAL A 96 6.20 6.53 8.03
CA VAL A 96 6.12 7.16 9.34
C VAL A 96 4.83 7.96 9.49
N ALA A 97 4.14 7.76 10.61
CA ALA A 97 2.93 8.47 10.97
C ALA A 97 2.98 8.86 12.45
N ALA A 98 2.51 10.08 12.78
CA ALA A 98 2.42 10.52 14.17
C ALA A 98 1.18 9.98 14.90
N GLN A 99 0.22 9.43 14.16
CA GLN A 99 -0.96 8.70 14.66
C GLN A 99 -0.96 7.28 14.08
N PRO A 100 -1.83 6.37 14.54
CA PRO A 100 -1.86 5.00 14.05
C PRO A 100 -1.93 4.87 12.52
N GLY A 101 -1.50 3.72 12.00
CA GLY A 101 -1.48 3.44 10.56
C GLY A 101 -0.29 4.09 9.87
N GLY A 102 0.92 3.77 10.30
CA GLY A 102 2.18 4.13 9.65
C GLY A 102 2.19 3.73 8.18
N GLY A 103 1.82 2.49 7.88
CA GLY A 103 1.63 2.02 6.52
C GLY A 103 0.30 2.53 5.98
N ILE A 104 -0.80 1.96 6.50
CA ILE A 104 -2.15 2.23 6.02
C ILE A 104 -3.05 2.68 7.17
N TYR A 105 -3.79 3.76 6.95
CA TYR A 105 -4.94 4.13 7.78
C TYR A 105 -6.22 4.09 6.97
N ASN A 106 -7.23 3.35 7.44
CA ASN A 106 -8.56 3.29 6.83
C ASN A 106 -9.59 3.96 7.77
N ALA A 107 -10.10 5.11 7.36
CA ALA A 107 -11.08 5.86 8.14
C ALA A 107 -12.49 5.23 8.03
N GLU A 108 -13.35 5.62 8.97
CA GLU A 108 -14.75 5.18 9.06
C GLU A 108 -15.48 5.26 7.70
N GLY A 109 -16.35 4.28 7.44
CA GLY A 109 -17.10 4.16 6.20
C GLY A 109 -16.27 3.78 4.96
N SER A 110 -14.93 3.77 5.04
CA SER A 110 -14.04 3.47 3.92
C SER A 110 -13.57 2.02 3.91
N THR A 111 -13.07 1.55 2.76
CA THR A 111 -12.63 0.17 2.57
C THR A 111 -11.24 0.09 1.98
N VAL A 112 -10.38 -0.70 2.63
CA VAL A 112 -9.11 -1.17 2.06
C VAL A 112 -9.19 -2.67 1.86
N THR A 113 -8.77 -3.12 0.68
CA THR A 113 -8.58 -4.54 0.34
C THR A 113 -7.12 -4.77 -0.03
N LEU A 114 -6.51 -5.77 0.58
CA LEU A 114 -5.12 -6.17 0.36
C LEU A 114 -5.09 -7.60 -0.19
N SER A 115 -4.33 -7.83 -1.25
CA SER A 115 -4.03 -9.17 -1.73
C SER A 115 -2.57 -9.31 -2.10
N ASN A 116 -1.97 -10.47 -1.79
CA ASN A 116 -0.57 -10.75 -2.12
C ASN A 116 0.39 -9.62 -1.73
N SER A 117 0.14 -8.87 -0.66
CA SER A 117 0.86 -7.63 -0.36
C SER A 117 1.59 -7.67 0.97
N VAL A 118 2.66 -6.89 1.07
CA VAL A 118 3.47 -6.72 2.28
C VAL A 118 3.22 -5.33 2.86
N VAL A 119 2.87 -5.25 4.14
CA VAL A 119 2.83 -4.01 4.91
C VAL A 119 3.73 -4.21 6.13
N ALA A 120 4.97 -3.73 6.08
CA ALA A 120 5.98 -4.11 7.07
C ALA A 120 6.88 -2.94 7.48
N PHE A 121 7.34 -2.91 8.72
CA PHE A 121 8.31 -1.97 9.24
C PHE A 121 7.87 -0.51 9.17
N ASN A 122 6.57 -0.24 9.28
CA ASN A 122 6.06 1.12 9.42
C ASN A 122 5.97 1.50 10.91
N THR A 123 5.95 2.80 11.22
CA THR A 123 5.87 3.27 12.61
C THR A 123 4.44 3.60 13.01
N SER A 124 4.08 3.42 14.29
CA SER A 124 2.70 3.62 14.77
C SER A 124 1.72 2.58 14.21
N GLY A 125 2.20 1.36 13.94
CA GLY A 125 1.42 0.27 13.36
C GLY A 125 1.57 0.20 11.84
N ASP A 126 1.72 -1.00 11.30
CA ASP A 126 1.62 -1.27 9.86
C ASP A 126 0.23 -0.88 9.32
N CYS A 127 -0.84 -1.19 10.05
CA CYS A 127 -2.21 -0.84 9.70
C CYS A 127 -3.02 -0.28 10.88
N ALA A 128 -4.03 0.52 10.57
CA ALA A 128 -5.05 0.95 11.53
C ALA A 128 -6.38 1.26 10.82
N ALA A 129 -7.49 1.07 11.54
CA ALA A 129 -8.81 1.48 11.11
C ALA A 129 -9.63 2.08 12.28
N ASP A 130 -10.53 3.00 11.94
CA ASP A 130 -11.50 3.60 12.88
C ASP A 130 -12.91 3.13 12.49
N ASP A 131 -13.45 2.15 13.24
CA ASP A 131 -14.74 1.46 12.97
C ASP A 131 -14.96 1.00 11.50
N ALA A 132 -13.88 0.95 10.73
CA ALA A 132 -13.92 0.73 9.29
C ALA A 132 -13.65 -0.74 8.97
N VAL A 133 -14.33 -1.25 7.95
CA VAL A 133 -14.18 -2.64 7.55
C VAL A 133 -12.99 -2.76 6.60
N MET A 134 -11.92 -3.39 7.08
CA MET A 134 -10.86 -3.88 6.21
C MET A 134 -11.32 -5.23 5.63
N THR A 135 -12.27 -5.14 4.69
CA THR A 135 -12.88 -6.31 4.03
C THR A 135 -11.90 -6.88 3.03
N ASN A 136 -11.57 -8.16 3.18
CA ASN A 136 -10.72 -8.93 2.30
C ASN A 136 -9.21 -8.74 2.55
N TRP A 137 -8.80 -8.76 3.82
CA TRP A 137 -7.59 -9.50 4.15
C TRP A 137 -7.91 -10.98 4.09
N ASP A 138 -7.60 -11.61 2.97
CA ASP A 138 -7.42 -13.05 3.00
C ASP A 138 -6.16 -13.33 3.84
N GLY A 139 -6.40 -13.84 5.05
CA GLY A 139 -5.42 -14.37 6.01
C GLY A 139 -4.24 -15.13 5.41
N SER A 140 -4.44 -15.73 4.24
CA SER A 140 -3.45 -16.64 3.65
C SER A 140 -2.37 -15.95 2.81
N THR A 141 -2.55 -14.70 2.35
CA THR A 141 -1.66 -14.15 1.31
C THR A 141 -1.18 -12.72 1.50
N ASN A 142 -1.43 -12.10 2.66
CA ASN A 142 -0.81 -10.83 3.01
C ASN A 142 0.15 -10.99 4.18
N LEU A 143 1.19 -10.15 4.22
CA LEU A 143 2.22 -10.19 5.25
C LEU A 143 2.37 -8.86 5.98
N ASP A 144 2.53 -8.96 7.30
CA ASP A 144 2.66 -7.85 8.25
C ASP A 144 3.80 -8.12 9.24
N SER A 145 4.55 -7.09 9.62
CA SER A 145 5.66 -7.23 10.57
C SER A 145 5.28 -7.06 12.04
N ASP A 146 4.14 -6.44 12.36
CA ASP A 146 3.77 -6.10 13.74
C ASP A 146 2.38 -6.60 14.19
N GLY A 147 1.61 -7.19 13.27
CA GLY A 147 0.31 -7.82 13.54
C GLY A 147 -0.84 -6.83 13.69
N THR A 148 -0.64 -5.55 13.34
CA THR A 148 -1.69 -4.53 13.36
C THR A 148 -2.59 -4.57 12.13
N CYS A 149 -2.20 -5.30 11.09
CA CYS A 149 -3.01 -5.61 9.92
C CYS A 149 -3.81 -6.91 10.19
N PRO A 150 -5.14 -6.84 10.41
CA PRO A 150 -5.97 -8.04 10.57
C PRO A 150 -5.71 -9.11 9.51
N ASP A 151 -5.85 -10.37 9.91
CA ASP A 151 -5.74 -11.54 9.02
C ASP A 151 -4.54 -11.44 8.07
N SER A 152 -3.34 -11.27 8.63
CA SER A 152 -2.08 -11.34 7.89
C SER A 152 -1.08 -12.25 8.61
N ALA A 153 -0.20 -12.88 7.84
CA ALA A 153 0.88 -13.70 8.38
C ALA A 153 2.15 -12.86 8.64
N PRO A 154 3.08 -13.31 9.50
CA PRO A 154 4.27 -12.55 9.82
C PRO A 154 5.19 -12.36 8.60
N MET A 155 5.61 -11.13 8.35
CA MET A 155 6.63 -10.81 7.35
C MET A 155 8.03 -11.12 7.88
N THR A 156 8.81 -11.88 7.09
CA THR A 156 10.22 -12.17 7.33
C THR A 156 11.01 -12.15 6.03
N GLY A 157 12.30 -11.80 6.10
CA GLY A 157 13.18 -11.81 4.93
C GLY A 157 12.82 -10.78 3.86
N LEU A 158 12.32 -9.59 4.25
CA LEU A 158 12.34 -8.43 3.37
C LEU A 158 13.68 -7.71 3.56
N ASP A 159 14.30 -7.22 2.48
CA ASP A 159 15.41 -6.28 2.61
C ASP A 159 14.94 -5.02 3.38
N GLU A 160 15.79 -4.45 4.22
CA GLU A 160 15.46 -3.23 4.97
C GLU A 160 15.73 -1.97 4.15
N GLN A 161 16.39 -2.10 2.99
CA GLN A 161 16.73 -0.98 2.12
C GLN A 161 16.32 -1.27 0.66
N PRO A 162 15.90 -0.23 -0.07
CA PRO A 162 15.59 -0.38 -1.48
C PRO A 162 16.89 -0.49 -2.31
N GLY A 163 16.91 -1.42 -3.27
CA GLY A 163 18.06 -1.72 -4.12
C GLY A 163 17.80 -1.48 -5.60
N ARG A 164 18.88 -1.37 -6.39
CA ARG A 164 18.83 -1.42 -7.86
C ARG A 164 18.76 -2.88 -8.32
N ASN A 165 17.63 -3.52 -8.11
CA ASN A 165 17.41 -4.94 -8.43
C ASN A 165 16.97 -5.16 -9.89
N GLY A 166 17.30 -4.20 -10.77
CA GLY A 166 16.82 -4.10 -12.14
C GLY A 166 15.46 -3.39 -12.27
N GLY A 167 14.97 -3.25 -13.51
CA GLY A 167 13.69 -2.59 -13.81
C GLY A 167 13.73 -1.06 -13.73
N PRO A 168 12.56 -0.39 -13.87
CA PRO A 168 12.49 1.06 -13.97
C PRO A 168 12.52 1.82 -12.62
N THR A 169 12.35 1.13 -11.49
CA THR A 169 12.29 1.74 -10.14
C THR A 169 13.16 0.97 -9.15
N PHE A 170 13.48 1.58 -8.00
CA PHE A 170 14.08 0.82 -6.90
C PHE A 170 13.04 -0.09 -6.26
N THR A 171 13.47 -1.26 -5.79
CA THR A 171 12.58 -2.25 -5.17
C THR A 171 13.18 -2.75 -3.87
N TYR A 172 12.33 -3.25 -2.98
CA TYR A 172 12.76 -4.03 -1.81
C TYR A 172 12.82 -5.50 -2.22
N ALA A 173 14.02 -6.06 -2.25
CA ALA A 173 14.20 -7.47 -2.59
C ALA A 173 13.70 -8.37 -1.45
N LEU A 174 13.29 -9.58 -1.82
CA LEU A 174 13.12 -10.65 -0.85
C LEU A 174 14.49 -11.31 -0.61
N LEU A 175 14.77 -11.61 0.65
CA LEU A 175 15.96 -12.31 1.10
C LEU A 175 15.73 -13.82 1.06
N ASP A 176 16.82 -14.60 1.03
CA ASP A 176 16.74 -16.06 1.08
C ASP A 176 15.98 -16.53 2.33
N GLY A 177 14.99 -17.41 2.13
CA GLY A 177 14.10 -17.89 3.18
C GLY A 177 12.96 -16.93 3.59
N SER A 178 12.66 -15.91 2.79
CA SER A 178 11.53 -15.01 3.05
C SER A 178 10.19 -15.75 3.15
N SER A 179 9.32 -15.28 4.05
CA SER A 179 7.93 -15.77 4.13
C SER A 179 7.06 -15.35 2.93
N ALA A 180 7.53 -14.44 2.09
CA ALA A 180 6.82 -14.00 0.89
C ALA A 180 7.05 -14.89 -0.34
N THR A 181 8.11 -15.70 -0.34
CA THR A 181 8.53 -16.47 -1.52
C THR A 181 7.57 -17.63 -1.82
N ASN A 182 7.01 -17.63 -3.03
CA ASN A 182 6.00 -18.56 -3.57
C ASN A 182 4.77 -18.72 -2.66
N ALA A 183 4.41 -17.66 -1.94
CA ALA A 183 3.36 -17.69 -0.92
C ALA A 183 2.06 -16.98 -1.35
N GLY A 184 2.04 -16.32 -2.51
CA GLY A 184 0.87 -15.59 -2.99
C GLY A 184 -0.23 -16.51 -3.52
N ASP A 185 -1.45 -15.98 -3.60
CA ASP A 185 -2.57 -16.63 -4.28
C ASP A 185 -2.28 -16.63 -5.80
N PRO A 186 -2.06 -17.80 -6.42
CA PRO A 186 -1.76 -17.91 -7.84
C PRO A 186 -2.88 -17.37 -8.75
N THR A 187 -4.11 -17.27 -8.26
CA THR A 187 -5.25 -16.74 -9.03
C THR A 187 -5.27 -15.22 -9.11
N LEU A 188 -4.53 -14.55 -8.22
CA LEU A 188 -4.43 -13.09 -8.14
C LEU A 188 -3.07 -12.55 -8.62
N CYS A 189 -2.16 -13.44 -9.04
CA CYS A 189 -0.83 -13.05 -9.47
C CYS A 189 -0.85 -12.29 -10.82
N PRO A 190 -0.30 -11.07 -10.89
CA PRO A 190 -0.01 -10.42 -12.16
C PRO A 190 1.09 -11.18 -12.92
N SER A 191 1.22 -10.96 -14.23
CA SER A 191 2.22 -11.66 -15.05
C SER A 191 3.67 -11.26 -14.77
N THR A 192 3.86 -10.07 -14.19
CA THR A 192 5.18 -9.50 -13.88
C THR A 192 5.17 -8.82 -12.53
N ASP A 193 6.35 -8.60 -11.95
CA ASP A 193 6.55 -7.79 -10.75
C ASP A 193 6.79 -6.30 -11.09
N GLN A 194 7.10 -5.47 -10.09
CA GLN A 194 7.35 -4.03 -10.26
C GLN A 194 8.47 -3.71 -11.26
N ARG A 195 9.45 -4.62 -11.39
CA ARG A 195 10.58 -4.45 -12.29
C ARG A 195 10.23 -4.80 -13.74
N GLY A 196 9.14 -5.54 -13.94
CA GLY A 196 8.78 -6.19 -15.19
C GLY A 196 9.32 -7.62 -15.31
N ALA A 197 9.90 -8.20 -14.24
CA ALA A 197 10.35 -9.59 -14.24
C ALA A 197 9.14 -10.53 -14.18
N VAL A 198 9.20 -11.67 -14.87
CA VAL A 198 8.09 -12.64 -14.91
C VAL A 198 7.92 -13.30 -13.55
N ARG A 199 6.68 -13.35 -13.05
CA ARG A 199 6.38 -14.01 -11.77
C ARG A 199 6.30 -15.53 -11.91
N SER A 200 6.67 -16.26 -10.87
CA SER A 200 6.39 -17.69 -10.76
C SER A 200 4.91 -17.94 -10.43
N ALA A 201 4.54 -19.22 -10.39
CA ALA A 201 3.22 -19.68 -9.99
C ALA A 201 3.38 -20.81 -8.96
N PRO A 202 3.05 -20.60 -7.66
CA PRO A 202 2.57 -19.35 -7.06
C PRO A 202 3.59 -18.21 -7.17
N CYS A 203 3.11 -16.97 -7.26
CA CYS A 203 4.00 -15.81 -7.24
C CYS A 203 4.39 -15.45 -5.81
N ASP A 204 5.37 -14.56 -5.71
CA ASP A 204 5.74 -14.00 -4.43
C ASP A 204 4.77 -12.91 -3.95
N ILE A 205 4.59 -12.83 -2.64
CA ILE A 205 3.85 -11.75 -1.98
C ILE A 205 4.70 -10.47 -2.03
N GLY A 206 4.08 -9.34 -2.37
CA GLY A 206 4.72 -8.03 -2.46
C GLY A 206 5.08 -7.63 -3.88
N ALA A 207 5.77 -6.50 -4.02
CA ALA A 207 6.09 -5.87 -5.31
C ALA A 207 7.22 -6.55 -6.10
N PHE A 208 7.90 -7.52 -5.50
CA PHE A 208 9.13 -8.13 -6.02
C PHE A 208 8.98 -9.64 -6.15
N GLU A 209 9.56 -10.20 -7.20
CA GLU A 209 9.66 -11.65 -7.40
C GLU A 209 11.10 -12.15 -7.20
N TYR A 210 11.30 -12.98 -6.19
CA TYR A 210 12.57 -13.62 -5.86
C TYR A 210 13.03 -14.58 -6.96
N GLY A 211 14.30 -14.48 -7.34
CA GLY A 211 14.90 -15.33 -8.36
C GLY A 211 14.41 -15.07 -9.79
N ALA A 212 13.49 -14.13 -10.03
CA ALA A 212 13.05 -13.76 -11.37
C ALA A 212 14.06 -12.84 -12.08
N GLU A 213 14.36 -13.18 -13.32
CA GLU A 213 15.19 -12.40 -14.24
C GLU A 213 14.34 -11.46 -15.10
N LEU A 214 14.92 -10.36 -15.57
CA LEU A 214 14.21 -9.42 -16.42
C LEU A 214 14.13 -9.92 -17.86
N PRO A 215 13.08 -9.53 -18.61
CA PRO A 215 13.00 -9.85 -20.02
C PRO A 215 14.19 -9.24 -20.78
N GLY A 216 15.08 -10.11 -21.28
CA GLY A 216 16.22 -9.71 -22.12
C GLY A 216 17.58 -9.68 -21.42
N ASP A 217 17.67 -10.16 -20.17
CA ASP A 217 18.95 -10.52 -19.53
C ASP A 217 19.44 -11.92 -19.96
#